data_AF-A0A3F2Y828-F1
#
_entry.id   AF-A0A3F2Y828-F1
#
_cell.length_a   1.000
_cell.length_b   1.000
_cell.length_c   1.000
_cell.angle_alpha   90.00
_cell.angle_beta   90.00
_cell.angle_gamma   90.00
#
_symmetry.space_group_name_H-M   'P 1'
#
loop_
_entity.id
_entity.type
_entity.pdbx_description
1 polymer ?
#
loop_
_entity_poly.entity_id
_entity_poly.type
_entity_poly.pdbx_seq_one_letter_code
_entity_poly.pdbx_strand_id
1 'polypeptide(L)'
;MSLIKYVKGDLFHLTRTPTTEPILLAHACNCLGIWGGGIAFAFKQRFMSSYKLYHKYCSKFSSEPAQLLGTALLLPVSSKDRDYIEGISESLIIVCLFTSVMGQESPDEIAENTLRALLDLKKQLLDLDSIPNDTARLILENYRRKLDSQTEMMPTVNMPRINAGIFDVPWNLTEDAMKKTHMQFKVYTL
;
A
#
# COMPACT_ATOMS: atom_id res chain seq x y z
N MET A 1 8.11 -15.91 10.42
CA MET A 1 8.98 -14.71 10.42
C MET A 1 8.64 -13.87 9.20
N SER A 2 8.60 -12.53 9.30
CA SER A 2 8.48 -11.69 8.09
C SER A 2 9.73 -11.84 7.23
N LEU A 3 9.57 -11.77 5.92
CA LEU A 3 10.69 -11.76 4.97
C LEU A 3 10.77 -10.37 4.34
N ILE A 4 11.83 -9.62 4.63
CA ILE A 4 12.11 -8.32 4.03
C ILE A 4 13.27 -8.48 3.05
N LYS A 5 13.02 -8.29 1.76
CA LYS A 5 14.04 -8.31 0.71
C LYS A 5 14.29 -6.88 0.20
N TYR A 6 15.53 -6.44 0.25
CA TYR A 6 15.93 -5.17 -0.37
C TYR A 6 16.22 -5.37 -1.86
N VAL A 7 15.72 -4.45 -2.68
CA VAL A 7 15.90 -4.45 -4.13
C VAL A 7 16.44 -3.09 -4.55
N LYS A 8 17.57 -3.07 -5.26
CA LYS A 8 18.10 -1.85 -5.85
C LYS A 8 17.36 -1.56 -7.16
N GLY A 9 16.64 -0.44 -7.23
CA GLY A 9 15.89 -0.03 -8.42
C GLY A 9 14.63 0.79 -8.11
N ASP A 10 14.00 1.29 -9.17
CA ASP A 10 12.72 2.00 -9.11
C ASP A 10 11.56 1.02 -8.85
N LEU A 11 10.78 1.29 -7.80
CA LEU A 11 9.54 0.58 -7.46
C LEU A 11 8.58 0.46 -8.66
N PHE A 12 8.47 1.52 -9.46
CA PHE A 12 7.53 1.57 -10.58
C PHE A 12 7.95 0.70 -11.78
N HIS A 13 9.16 0.09 -11.78
CA HIS A 13 9.47 -0.94 -12.78
C HIS A 13 8.56 -2.17 -12.68
N LEU A 14 7.99 -2.44 -11.49
CA LEU A 14 6.99 -3.50 -11.32
C LEU A 14 5.77 -3.28 -12.20
N THR A 15 5.37 -2.03 -12.48
CA THR A 15 4.18 -1.73 -13.29
C THR A 15 4.37 -2.02 -14.78
N ARG A 16 5.59 -2.44 -15.17
CA ARG A 16 5.99 -2.78 -16.54
C ARG A 16 6.45 -4.23 -16.69
N THR A 17 6.42 -4.98 -15.60
CA THR A 17 6.89 -6.37 -15.57
C THR A 17 5.67 -7.28 -15.43
N PRO A 18 5.39 -8.18 -16.40
CA PRO A 18 4.32 -9.15 -16.26
C PRO A 18 4.54 -10.05 -15.04
N THR A 19 3.49 -10.29 -14.27
CA THR A 19 3.52 -11.15 -13.08
C THR A 19 2.31 -12.09 -13.08
N THR A 20 2.47 -13.26 -12.47
CA THR A 20 1.37 -14.20 -12.18
C THR A 20 0.63 -13.86 -10.89
N GLU A 21 1.24 -13.04 -10.03
CA GLU A 21 0.70 -12.55 -8.76
C GLU A 21 0.23 -11.09 -8.87
N PRO A 22 -0.77 -10.66 -8.07
CA PRO A 22 -1.11 -9.26 -7.91
C PRO A 22 0.09 -8.41 -7.49
N ILE A 23 0.22 -7.22 -8.08
CA ILE A 23 1.26 -6.27 -7.73
C ILE A 23 0.68 -5.32 -6.68
N LEU A 24 1.06 -5.52 -5.41
CA LEU A 24 0.73 -4.60 -4.32
C LEU A 24 1.83 -3.54 -4.19
N LEU A 25 1.53 -2.28 -4.54
CA LEU A 25 2.42 -1.14 -4.34
C LEU A 25 1.97 -0.33 -3.12
N ALA A 26 2.67 -0.50 -2.00
CA ALA A 26 2.36 0.18 -0.76
C ALA A 26 3.16 1.47 -0.57
N HIS A 27 2.50 2.47 0.01
CA HIS A 27 3.16 3.67 0.51
C HIS A 27 2.48 4.22 1.75
N ALA A 28 3.24 4.99 2.54
CA ALA A 28 2.71 5.73 3.66
C ALA A 28 1.91 6.94 3.17
N CYS A 29 0.73 7.11 3.76
CA CYS A 29 -0.24 8.14 3.46
C CYS A 29 -0.58 8.95 4.71
N ASN A 30 -0.93 10.21 4.49
CA ASN A 30 -1.65 10.98 5.49
C ASN A 30 -3.16 10.69 5.46
N CYS A 31 -3.89 11.15 6.48
CA CYS A 31 -5.34 11.03 6.58
C CYS A 31 -6.11 12.20 5.93
N LEU A 32 -5.42 13.21 5.38
CA LEU A 32 -6.05 14.44 4.85
C LEU A 32 -6.43 14.33 3.36
N GLY A 33 -6.18 13.20 2.72
CA GLY A 33 -6.51 13.01 1.31
C GLY A 33 -5.55 13.72 0.36
N ILE A 34 -4.28 13.92 0.77
CA ILE A 34 -3.28 14.68 0.01
C ILE A 34 -2.11 13.80 -0.40
N TRP A 35 -1.93 13.61 -1.72
CA TRP A 35 -0.70 13.06 -2.30
C TRP A 35 0.15 14.20 -2.89
N GLY A 36 0.77 14.97 -2.00
CA GLY A 36 1.37 16.27 -2.33
C GLY A 36 2.89 16.27 -2.54
N GLY A 37 3.62 15.25 -2.07
CA GLY A 37 5.08 15.20 -2.17
C GLY A 37 5.65 13.79 -2.18
N GLY A 38 6.95 13.69 -2.48
CA GLY A 38 7.70 12.44 -2.47
C GLY A 38 7.07 11.34 -3.32
N ILE A 39 7.09 10.11 -2.81
CA ILE A 39 6.51 8.97 -3.52
C ILE A 39 5.00 9.11 -3.75
N ALA A 40 4.26 9.71 -2.81
CA ALA A 40 2.82 9.90 -2.95
C ALA A 40 2.48 10.77 -4.17
N PHE A 41 3.24 11.84 -4.39
CA PHE A 41 3.09 12.65 -5.61
C PHE A 41 3.42 11.86 -6.88
N ALA A 42 4.46 11.01 -6.85
CA ALA A 42 4.77 10.12 -7.97
C ALA A 42 3.61 9.14 -8.27
N PHE A 43 2.99 8.56 -7.24
CA PHE A 43 1.76 7.76 -7.39
C PHE A 43 0.63 8.59 -8.01
N LYS A 44 0.39 9.82 -7.56
CA LYS A 44 -0.66 10.70 -8.12
C LYS A 44 -0.46 10.99 -9.61
N GLN A 45 0.78 11.23 -10.04
CA GLN A 45 1.12 11.53 -11.43
C GLN A 45 0.93 10.32 -12.36
N ARG A 46 1.14 9.11 -11.84
CA ARG A 46 1.03 7.86 -12.59
C ARG A 46 -0.39 7.29 -12.56
N PHE A 47 -1.04 7.34 -11.40
CA PHE A 47 -2.31 6.69 -11.07
C PHE A 47 -3.32 7.67 -10.46
N MET A 48 -3.76 8.62 -11.28
CA MET A 48 -4.71 9.67 -10.89
C MET A 48 -6.08 9.09 -10.50
N SER A 49 -6.49 7.96 -11.08
CA SER A 49 -7.75 7.29 -10.77
C SER A 49 -7.77 6.81 -9.31
N SER A 50 -6.69 6.18 -8.85
CA SER A 50 -6.53 5.74 -7.46
C SER A 50 -6.43 6.92 -6.52
N TYR A 51 -5.72 8.00 -6.89
CA TYR A 51 -5.70 9.22 -6.09
C TYR A 51 -7.12 9.79 -5.85
N LYS A 52 -7.98 9.81 -6.88
CA LYS A 52 -9.36 10.30 -6.74
C LYS A 52 -10.16 9.45 -5.75
N LEU A 53 -9.97 8.13 -5.76
CA LEU A 53 -10.59 7.22 -4.79
C LEU A 53 -10.07 7.47 -3.37
N TYR A 54 -8.75 7.54 -3.20
CA TYR A 54 -8.10 7.88 -1.93
C TYR A 54 -8.62 9.21 -1.36
N HIS A 55 -8.63 10.27 -2.18
CA HIS A 55 -9.09 11.59 -1.77
C HIS A 55 -10.57 11.58 -1.34
N LYS A 56 -11.44 10.94 -2.13
CA LYS A 56 -12.86 10.77 -1.80
C LYS A 56 -13.08 9.93 -0.55
N TYR A 57 -12.22 8.95 -0.29
CA TYR A 57 -12.29 8.15 0.94
C TYR A 57 -11.94 9.01 2.16
N CYS A 58 -10.82 9.74 2.10
CA CYS A 58 -10.38 10.61 3.20
C CYS A 58 -11.37 11.74 3.49
N SER A 59 -12.02 12.32 2.47
CA SER A 59 -12.96 13.43 2.67
C SER A 59 -14.16 13.05 3.56
N LYS A 60 -14.51 11.76 3.63
CA LYS A 60 -15.57 11.25 4.53
C LYS A 60 -15.21 11.39 6.01
N PHE A 61 -13.92 11.46 6.33
CA PHE A 61 -13.39 11.59 7.69
C PHE A 61 -12.83 12.99 7.93
N SER A 62 -13.19 13.98 7.11
CA SER A 62 -12.62 15.34 7.19
C SER A 62 -12.84 16.03 8.54
N SER A 63 -13.90 15.69 9.27
CA SER A 63 -14.15 16.17 10.63
C SER A 63 -13.27 15.52 11.69
N GLU A 64 -12.79 14.30 11.45
CA GLU A 64 -11.94 13.55 12.37
C GLU A 64 -10.97 12.61 11.62
N PRO A 65 -9.93 13.16 10.96
CA PRO A 65 -9.04 12.37 10.10
C PRO A 65 -8.26 11.27 10.87
N ALA A 66 -8.09 11.45 12.19
CA ALA A 66 -7.42 10.50 13.05
C ALA A 66 -8.09 9.10 13.06
N GLN A 67 -9.38 9.01 12.72
CA GLN A 67 -10.08 7.72 12.59
C GLN A 67 -9.45 6.78 11.55
N LEU A 68 -8.72 7.33 10.57
CA LEU A 68 -8.04 6.53 9.55
C LEU A 68 -6.70 5.96 10.03
N LEU A 69 -6.10 6.49 11.10
CA LEU A 69 -4.76 6.10 11.54
C LEU A 69 -4.67 4.61 11.84
N GLY A 70 -3.70 3.94 11.24
CA GLY A 70 -3.46 2.51 11.39
C GLY A 70 -4.40 1.62 10.59
N THR A 71 -5.10 2.17 9.59
CA THR A 71 -5.86 1.38 8.60
C THR A 71 -5.13 1.32 7.27
N ALA A 72 -5.50 0.34 6.43
CA ALA A 72 -5.03 0.24 5.05
C ALA A 72 -6.19 0.38 4.06
N LEU A 73 -5.93 1.02 2.92
CA LEU A 73 -6.88 1.13 1.82
C LEU A 73 -6.27 0.58 0.53
N LEU A 74 -6.94 -0.41 -0.07
CA LEU A 74 -6.55 -1.03 -1.33
C LEU A 74 -7.32 -0.40 -2.49
N LEU A 75 -6.58 0.13 -3.46
CA LEU A 75 -7.15 0.86 -4.58
C LEU A 75 -6.71 0.25 -5.91
N PRO A 76 -7.65 -0.03 -6.83
CA PRO A 76 -7.32 -0.44 -8.18
C PRO A 76 -6.75 0.76 -8.96
N VAL A 77 -6.17 0.47 -10.12
CA VAL A 77 -5.85 1.46 -11.15
C VAL A 77 -6.86 1.38 -12.29
N SER A 78 -6.87 2.36 -13.19
CA SER A 78 -7.79 2.46 -14.31
C SER A 78 -7.05 2.56 -15.63
N SER A 79 -7.66 2.10 -16.72
CA SER A 79 -7.14 2.25 -18.08
C SER A 79 -6.90 3.71 -18.52
N LYS A 80 -7.41 4.68 -17.76
CA LYS A 80 -7.17 6.12 -17.96
C LYS A 80 -5.91 6.64 -17.25
N ASP A 81 -5.26 5.82 -16.43
CA ASP A 81 -4.03 6.18 -15.75
C ASP A 81 -2.85 6.22 -16.72
N ARG A 82 -1.93 7.16 -16.50
CA ARG A 82 -0.80 7.42 -17.39
C ARG A 82 0.08 6.18 -17.59
N ASP A 83 0.30 5.44 -16.52
CA ASP A 83 1.18 4.27 -16.49
C ASP A 83 0.39 2.95 -16.54
N TYR A 84 -0.86 2.99 -17.01
CA TYR A 84 -1.63 1.78 -17.23
C TYR A 84 -1.09 1.00 -18.44
N ILE A 85 -0.85 -0.29 -18.25
CA ILE A 85 -0.45 -1.23 -19.30
C ILE A 85 -1.42 -2.40 -19.28
N GLU A 86 -2.10 -2.62 -20.40
CA GLU A 86 -3.01 -3.76 -20.58
C GLU A 86 -2.28 -5.10 -20.36
N GLY A 87 -2.93 -6.04 -19.66
CA GLY A 87 -2.33 -7.31 -19.26
C GLY A 87 -1.35 -7.26 -18.07
N ILE A 88 -0.99 -6.07 -17.58
CA ILE A 88 -0.15 -5.90 -16.37
C ILE A 88 -0.94 -5.16 -15.28
N SER A 89 -1.45 -3.97 -15.59
CA SER A 89 -2.10 -3.07 -14.63
C SER A 89 -3.44 -3.56 -14.11
N GLU A 90 -4.05 -4.56 -14.77
CA GLU A 90 -5.28 -5.22 -14.30
C GLU A 90 -5.07 -5.95 -12.96
N SER A 91 -3.83 -6.31 -12.63
CA SER A 91 -3.45 -6.96 -11.37
C SER A 91 -2.76 -6.00 -10.40
N LEU A 92 -2.72 -4.70 -10.71
CA LEU A 92 -2.05 -3.68 -9.89
C LEU A 92 -2.99 -3.09 -8.84
N ILE A 93 -2.56 -3.12 -7.58
CA ILE A 93 -3.25 -2.53 -6.44
C ILE A 93 -2.31 -1.56 -5.74
N ILE A 94 -2.76 -0.31 -5.56
CA ILE A 94 -2.09 0.66 -4.71
C ILE A 94 -2.59 0.50 -3.28
N VAL A 95 -1.68 0.37 -2.34
CA VAL A 95 -1.98 0.20 -0.92
C VAL A 95 -1.59 1.46 -0.16
N CYS A 96 -2.59 2.15 0.37
CA CYS A 96 -2.42 3.34 1.18
C CYS A 96 -2.35 2.93 2.65
N LEU A 97 -1.20 3.14 3.31
CA LEU A 97 -1.05 2.92 4.75
C LEU A 97 -1.25 4.24 5.48
N PHE A 98 -2.33 4.40 6.24
CA PHE A 98 -2.62 5.64 6.96
C PHE A 98 -1.78 5.74 8.23
N THR A 99 -0.77 6.60 8.20
CA THR A 99 0.30 6.63 9.21
C THR A 99 0.42 7.96 9.94
N SER A 100 -0.14 9.03 9.39
CA SER A 100 -0.06 10.38 9.97
C SER A 100 -1.26 11.26 9.59
N VAL A 101 -1.63 12.23 10.42
CA VAL A 101 -2.52 13.35 10.08
C VAL A 101 -1.76 14.58 9.55
N MET A 102 -0.50 14.39 9.11
CA MET A 102 0.48 15.39 8.66
C MET A 102 1.25 16.10 9.78
N GLY A 103 2.16 15.36 10.43
CA GLY A 103 3.26 15.94 11.23
C GLY A 103 2.89 16.30 12.67
N GLN A 104 1.80 15.74 13.18
CA GLN A 104 1.46 15.83 14.61
C GLN A 104 2.06 14.69 15.42
N GLU A 105 2.39 13.58 14.74
CA GLU A 105 2.92 12.37 15.33
C GLU A 105 4.46 12.37 15.39
N SER A 106 4.99 11.84 16.48
CA SER A 106 6.39 11.47 16.63
C SER A 106 6.77 10.31 15.69
N PRO A 107 8.08 10.10 15.43
CA PRO A 107 8.54 8.96 14.65
C PRO A 107 8.07 7.59 15.17
N ASP A 108 8.02 7.42 16.49
CA ASP A 108 7.51 6.19 17.13
C ASP A 108 6.00 6.00 16.91
N GLU A 109 5.20 7.07 17.01
CA GLU A 109 3.77 7.01 16.71
C GLU A 109 3.50 6.68 15.24
N ILE A 110 4.28 7.27 14.31
CA ILE A 110 4.17 6.93 12.87
C ILE A 110 4.54 5.46 12.64
N ALA A 111 5.56 4.94 13.32
CA ALA A 111 5.95 3.54 13.24
C ALA A 111 4.88 2.60 13.81
N GLU A 112 4.25 2.97 14.93
CA GLU A 112 3.14 2.21 15.51
C GLU A 112 1.91 2.24 14.60
N ASN A 113 1.56 3.40 14.04
CA ASN A 113 0.49 3.52 13.05
C ASN A 113 0.80 2.67 11.80
N THR A 114 2.07 2.59 11.40
CA THR A 114 2.52 1.74 10.29
C THR A 114 2.31 0.27 10.61
N LEU A 115 2.66 -0.19 11.82
CA LEU A 115 2.40 -1.56 12.26
C LEU A 115 0.89 -1.87 12.18
N ARG A 116 0.05 -1.00 12.76
CA ARG A 116 -1.41 -1.18 12.75
C ARG A 116 -1.97 -1.25 11.33
N ALA A 117 -1.53 -0.35 10.44
CA ALA A 117 -1.95 -0.34 9.03
C ALA A 117 -1.54 -1.61 8.29
N LEU A 118 -0.34 -2.14 8.55
CA LEU A 118 0.10 -3.40 7.95
C LEU A 118 -0.67 -4.62 8.51
N LEU A 119 -1.04 -4.62 9.79
CA LEU A 119 -1.88 -5.66 10.37
C LEU A 119 -3.31 -5.62 9.82
N ASP A 120 -3.85 -4.42 9.59
CA ASP A 120 -5.13 -4.23 8.91
C ASP A 120 -5.07 -4.70 7.46
N LEU A 121 -4.01 -4.37 6.72
CA LEU A 121 -3.75 -4.93 5.39
C LEU A 121 -3.69 -6.47 5.43
N LYS A 122 -2.98 -7.05 6.40
CA LYS A 122 -2.90 -8.51 6.56
C LYS A 122 -4.28 -9.12 6.78
N LYS A 123 -5.10 -8.52 7.64
CA LYS A 123 -6.49 -8.95 7.87
C LYS A 123 -7.27 -8.94 6.55
N GLN A 124 -7.18 -7.85 5.79
CA GLN A 124 -7.84 -7.73 4.49
C GLN A 124 -7.37 -8.77 3.46
N LEU A 125 -6.08 -9.15 3.46
CA LEU A 125 -5.56 -10.20 2.57
C LEU A 125 -5.98 -11.62 3.00
N LEU A 126 -6.30 -11.84 4.27
CA LEU A 126 -6.80 -13.12 4.79
C LEU A 126 -8.32 -13.23 4.62
N ASP A 127 -9.04 -12.13 4.81
CA ASP A 127 -10.49 -12.00 4.71
C ASP A 127 -10.85 -10.95 3.65
N LEU A 128 -10.97 -11.41 2.40
CA LEU A 128 -11.17 -10.54 1.24
C LEU A 128 -12.51 -9.78 1.27
N ASP A 129 -13.51 -10.29 2.00
CA ASP A 129 -14.81 -9.61 2.14
C ASP A 129 -14.72 -8.32 2.95
N SER A 130 -13.65 -8.16 3.74
CA SER A 130 -13.37 -6.92 4.46
C SER A 130 -12.81 -5.79 3.57
N ILE A 131 -12.46 -6.08 2.30
CA ILE A 131 -11.93 -5.09 1.35
C ILE A 131 -13.09 -4.25 0.78
N PRO A 132 -13.16 -2.94 1.05
CA PRO A 132 -14.32 -2.12 0.64
C PRO A 132 -14.40 -1.85 -0.87
N ASN A 133 -13.29 -2.00 -1.62
CA ASN A 133 -13.26 -1.73 -3.05
C ASN A 133 -13.46 -3.03 -3.85
N ASP A 134 -14.60 -3.14 -4.54
CA ASP A 134 -14.97 -4.35 -5.27
C ASP A 134 -13.95 -4.77 -6.33
N THR A 135 -13.35 -3.82 -7.05
CA THR A 135 -12.34 -4.15 -8.07
C THR A 135 -11.07 -4.69 -7.44
N ALA A 136 -10.56 -4.05 -6.38
CA ALA A 136 -9.40 -4.57 -5.65
C ALA A 136 -9.66 -5.95 -5.03
N ARG A 137 -10.86 -6.14 -4.46
CA ARG A 137 -11.32 -7.43 -3.94
C ARG A 137 -11.34 -8.51 -5.03
N LEU A 138 -11.96 -8.23 -6.18
CA LEU A 138 -12.04 -9.16 -7.31
C LEU A 138 -10.67 -9.56 -7.85
N ILE A 139 -9.69 -8.65 -7.90
CA ILE A 139 -8.31 -8.96 -8.30
C ILE A 139 -7.71 -10.01 -7.36
N LEU A 140 -7.87 -9.84 -6.04
CA LEU A 140 -7.34 -10.75 -5.04
C LEU A 140 -8.09 -12.08 -4.98
N GLU A 141 -9.41 -12.08 -5.19
CA GLU A 141 -10.21 -13.31 -5.32
C GLU A 141 -9.79 -14.12 -6.55
N ASN A 142 -9.57 -13.46 -7.68
CA ASN A 142 -9.06 -14.10 -8.90
C ASN A 142 -7.71 -14.75 -8.67
N TYR A 143 -6.82 -14.10 -7.90
CA TYR A 143 -5.54 -14.68 -7.50
C TYR A 143 -5.73 -15.87 -6.56
N ARG A 144 -6.53 -15.74 -5.51
CA ARG A 144 -6.77 -16.81 -4.53
C ARG A 144 -7.38 -18.06 -5.17
N ARG A 145 -8.24 -17.91 -6.18
CA ARG A 145 -8.80 -19.02 -6.97
C ARG A 145 -7.77 -19.78 -7.81
N LYS A 146 -6.63 -19.15 -8.14
CA LYS A 146 -5.52 -19.78 -8.88
C LYS A 146 -4.53 -20.50 -7.96
N LEU A 147 -4.58 -20.25 -6.65
CA LEU A 147 -3.74 -20.94 -5.69
C LEU A 147 -4.31 -22.33 -5.41
N ASP A 148 -3.43 -23.33 -5.30
CA ASP A 148 -3.83 -24.64 -4.79
C ASP A 148 -4.43 -24.49 -3.39
N SER A 149 -5.47 -25.27 -3.09
CA SER A 149 -6.26 -25.21 -1.85
C SER A 149 -5.46 -25.40 -0.55
N GLN A 150 -4.19 -25.78 -0.63
CA GLN A 150 -3.27 -25.94 0.50
C GLN A 150 -2.28 -24.78 0.68
N THR A 151 -2.25 -23.80 -0.23
CA THR A 151 -1.26 -22.71 -0.22
C THR A 151 -1.88 -21.41 0.26
N GLU A 152 -1.75 -21.12 1.56
CA GLU A 152 -2.04 -19.79 2.13
C GLU A 152 -0.90 -18.80 1.84
N MET A 153 -0.63 -18.50 0.57
CA MET A 153 0.39 -17.52 0.20
C MET A 153 -0.23 -16.16 -0.10
N MET A 154 -0.07 -15.23 0.84
CA MET A 154 -0.38 -13.81 0.62
C MET A 154 0.55 -13.22 -0.45
N PRO A 155 0.08 -12.32 -1.33
CA PRO A 155 0.95 -11.68 -2.31
C PRO A 155 2.00 -10.79 -1.62
N THR A 156 3.17 -10.66 -2.26
CA THR A 156 4.26 -9.82 -1.74
C THR A 156 3.88 -8.34 -1.77
N VAL A 157 4.12 -7.62 -0.67
CA VAL A 157 3.93 -6.16 -0.62
C VAL A 157 5.21 -5.46 -1.05
N ASN A 158 5.12 -4.57 -2.05
CA ASN A 158 6.26 -3.84 -2.61
C ASN A 158 6.17 -2.37 -2.22
N MET A 159 7.25 -1.79 -1.70
CA MET A 159 7.24 -0.41 -1.21
C MET A 159 8.63 0.23 -1.33
N PRO A 160 8.76 1.57 -1.33
CA PRO A 160 10.06 2.20 -1.11
C PRO A 160 10.42 2.14 0.39
N ARG A 161 11.47 2.84 0.81
CA ARG A 161 11.68 3.14 2.24
C ARG A 161 10.62 4.14 2.74
N ILE A 162 9.41 3.67 3.00
CA ILE A 162 8.30 4.49 3.50
C ILE A 162 8.66 5.15 4.84
N ASN A 163 8.04 6.28 5.14
CA ASN A 163 8.30 7.14 6.30
C ASN A 163 9.69 7.80 6.38
N ALA A 164 10.73 7.25 5.75
CA ALA A 164 12.11 7.74 5.83
C ALA A 164 12.40 8.98 4.93
N GLY A 165 11.38 9.54 4.29
CA GLY A 165 11.47 10.75 3.46
C GLY A 165 10.84 11.94 4.17
N ILE A 166 9.67 12.38 3.69
CA ILE A 166 8.96 13.56 4.20
C ILE A 166 8.56 13.42 5.68
N PHE A 167 8.26 12.21 6.16
CA PHE A 167 7.90 11.97 7.56
C PHE A 167 9.12 11.85 8.50
N ASP A 168 10.34 11.86 7.96
CA ASP A 168 11.60 11.85 8.70
C ASP A 168 11.70 10.78 9.81
N VAL A 169 11.13 9.60 9.57
CA VAL A 169 11.19 8.48 10.51
C VAL A 169 12.46 7.67 10.29
N PRO A 170 13.29 7.45 11.33
CA PRO A 170 14.42 6.52 11.26
C PRO A 170 13.96 5.15 10.75
N TRP A 171 14.55 4.71 9.64
CA TRP A 171 14.06 3.53 8.91
C TRP A 171 13.98 2.26 9.75
N ASN A 172 14.83 2.10 10.77
CA ASN A 172 14.80 0.96 11.68
C ASN A 172 13.44 0.82 12.39
N LEU A 173 12.77 1.92 12.73
CA LEU A 173 11.45 1.87 13.37
C LEU A 173 10.39 1.27 12.43
N THR A 174 10.38 1.72 11.17
CA THR A 174 9.51 1.17 10.12
C THR A 174 9.84 -0.30 9.83
N GLU A 175 11.13 -0.64 9.75
CA GLU A 175 11.56 -2.01 9.50
C GLU A 175 11.14 -2.95 10.64
N ASP A 176 11.23 -2.51 11.89
CA ASP A 176 10.79 -3.29 13.05
C ASP A 176 9.28 -3.46 13.10
N ALA A 177 8.50 -2.44 12.70
CA ALA A 177 7.06 -2.59 12.47
C ALA A 177 6.77 -3.69 11.43
N MET A 178 7.48 -3.70 10.29
CA MET A 178 7.32 -4.72 9.25
C MET A 178 7.68 -6.14 9.73
N LYS A 179 8.70 -6.29 10.58
CA LYS A 179 9.12 -7.60 11.13
C LYS A 179 8.04 -8.26 11.99
N LYS A 180 7.17 -7.46 12.64
CA LYS A 180 6.10 -7.93 13.53
C LYS A 180 4.87 -8.50 12.79
N THR A 181 4.72 -8.26 11.49
CA THR A 181 3.48 -8.62 10.75
C THR A 181 3.46 -10.06 10.25
N HIS A 182 4.63 -10.69 10.10
CA HIS A 182 4.83 -11.96 9.42
C HIS A 182 4.35 -11.97 7.95
N MET A 183 4.51 -10.84 7.26
CA MET A 183 4.24 -10.70 5.82
C MET A 183 5.53 -10.72 5.00
N GLN A 184 5.40 -10.83 3.69
CA GLN A 184 6.52 -10.74 2.75
C GLN A 184 6.59 -9.35 2.13
N PHE A 185 7.78 -8.75 2.15
CA PHE A 185 8.03 -7.40 1.67
C PHE A 185 9.20 -7.34 0.70
N LYS A 186 9.07 -6.52 -0.34
CA LYS A 186 10.19 -6.05 -1.15
C LYS A 186 10.33 -4.54 -0.98
N VAL A 187 11.47 -4.11 -0.45
CA VAL A 187 11.79 -2.70 -0.22
C VAL A 187 12.71 -2.21 -1.32
N TYR A 188 12.25 -1.23 -2.08
CA TYR A 188 12.97 -0.64 -3.21
C TYR A 188 13.79 0.56 -2.74
N THR A 189 15.06 0.56 -3.14
CA THR A 189 16.04 1.60 -2.85
C THR A 189 16.69 2.05 -4.16
N LEU A 190 16.72 3.36 -4.42
CA LEU A 190 17.40 3.94 -5.58
C LEU A 190 18.92 3.93 -5.38
#